data_AF-A0A6L2Q6T4-F1
#
_entry.id   AF-A0A6L2Q6T4-F1
#
_cell.length_a   1.000
_cell.length_b   1.000
_cell.length_c   1.000
_cell.angle_alpha   90.00
_cell.angle_beta   90.00
_cell.angle_gamma   90.00
#
_symmetry.space_group_name_H-M   'P 1'
#
loop_
_entity.id
_entity.type
_entity.pdbx_description
1 polymer ?
#
loop_
_entity_poly.entity_id
_entity_poly.type
_entity_poly.pdbx_seq_one_letter_code
_entity_poly.pdbx_strand_id
1 'polypeptide(L)'
;MKNIVVLAVLFPALILSISNGSSFVARADDDDADDEIVDVEGEADENAITEEGGEDDEAQPRASPDADTTILFTRPVVSGTSGNLELPAGNLVEFLVGFTNKGSQDFVLETLEASFRYPMDFSFYIQNFSTIAYDRVVKPKHEATLAYSFIPAEAFAGRPFGLNINLSYRDLAGNVFQEAVYNETVQIVELEEGLDGETFFLYVFMAACVVLMLVVGQQFLYSLGRKRVGKKPVIETGTSNPNDVDYDWLPKETLNHINKKVFRSAVHGQETGKEICRTVTVKNPLGIRVTYCKGAEGQEIQFKYQ
;
A
#
# COMPACT_ATOMS: atom_id res chain seq x y z
N MET A 1 20.43 -18.15 9.12
CA MET A 1 19.53 -17.10 9.64
C MET A 1 20.18 -15.72 9.71
N LYS A 2 21.44 -15.60 10.17
CA LYS A 2 22.13 -14.30 10.28
C LYS A 2 22.34 -13.58 8.92
N ASN A 3 22.55 -14.32 7.84
CA ASN A 3 22.79 -13.75 6.51
C ASN A 3 21.50 -13.30 5.79
N ILE A 4 20.33 -13.84 6.18
CA ILE A 4 19.03 -13.46 5.59
C ILE A 4 18.55 -12.13 6.17
N VAL A 5 18.77 -11.91 7.47
CA VAL A 5 18.44 -10.64 8.13
C VAL A 5 19.32 -9.51 7.58
N VAL A 6 20.61 -9.79 7.34
CA VAL A 6 21.52 -8.82 6.72
C VAL A 6 21.09 -8.50 5.28
N LEU A 7 20.66 -9.50 4.51
CA LEU A 7 20.17 -9.27 3.15
C LEU A 7 18.85 -8.48 3.12
N ALA A 8 17.94 -8.73 4.06
CA ALA A 8 16.66 -8.02 4.17
C ALA A 8 16.80 -6.54 4.57
N VAL A 9 17.89 -6.17 5.27
CA VAL A 9 18.18 -4.77 5.63
C VAL A 9 19.01 -4.07 4.55
N LEU A 10 19.88 -4.79 3.84
CA LEU A 10 20.71 -4.21 2.77
C LEU A 10 19.93 -3.95 1.47
N PHE A 11 18.89 -4.74 1.18
CA PHE A 11 18.08 -4.59 -0.02
C PHE A 11 17.32 -3.24 -0.11
N PRO A 12 16.60 -2.76 0.92
CA PRO A 12 15.97 -1.44 0.87
C PRO A 12 16.98 -0.29 0.88
N ALA A 13 18.13 -0.45 1.54
CA ALA A 13 19.19 0.55 1.53
C ALA A 13 19.85 0.72 0.14
N LEU A 14 19.95 -0.38 -0.63
CA LEU A 14 20.43 -0.37 -2.01
C LEU A 14 19.44 0.33 -2.96
N ILE A 15 18.13 0.15 -2.75
CA ILE A 15 17.08 0.80 -3.56
C ILE A 15 17.08 2.32 -3.32
N LEU A 16 17.28 2.76 -2.07
CA LEU A 16 17.35 4.19 -1.71
C LEU A 16 18.62 4.90 -2.19
N SER A 17 19.68 4.16 -2.53
CA SER A 17 20.94 4.74 -3.02
C SER A 17 21.07 4.74 -4.55
N ILE A 18 20.16 4.06 -5.26
CA ILE A 18 20.06 4.12 -6.74
C ILE A 18 19.14 5.27 -7.19
N SER A 19 18.26 5.78 -6.32
CA SER A 19 17.48 7.00 -6.56
C SER A 19 18.32 8.27 -6.31
N ASN A 20 19.36 8.44 -7.12
CA ASN A 20 20.12 9.68 -7.15
C ASN A 20 19.37 10.69 -8.05
N GLY A 21 18.74 11.68 -7.42
CA GLY A 21 18.48 12.97 -8.07
C GLY A 21 17.03 13.35 -8.35
N SER A 22 16.22 13.53 -7.30
CA SER A 22 15.29 14.66 -7.27
C SER A 22 14.98 15.00 -5.82
N SER A 23 15.36 16.21 -5.42
CA SER A 23 15.16 16.75 -4.09
C SER A 23 13.66 16.79 -3.79
N PHE A 24 13.18 15.95 -2.87
CA PHE A 24 11.87 16.13 -2.24
C PHE A 24 11.92 17.38 -1.37
N VAL A 25 11.56 18.52 -1.96
CA VAL A 25 11.23 19.75 -1.23
C VAL A 25 9.72 19.88 -1.29
N ALA A 26 9.05 19.57 -0.19
CA ALA A 26 7.65 19.93 0.02
C ALA A 26 7.64 21.41 0.45
N ARG A 27 7.16 22.29 -0.44
CA ARG A 27 6.84 23.69 -0.14
C ARG A 27 5.35 23.74 0.17
N ALA A 28 5.00 24.04 1.41
CA ALA A 28 3.66 24.48 1.79
C ALA A 28 3.68 26.01 1.75
N ASP A 29 2.91 26.60 0.84
CA ASP A 29 2.50 28.01 0.93
C ASP A 29 1.13 28.00 1.64
N ASP A 30 1.13 28.45 2.89
CA ASP A 30 -0.05 29.01 3.54
C ASP A 30 -0.20 30.43 2.99
N ASP A 31 -1.27 30.72 2.24
CA ASP A 31 -1.69 32.10 1.97
C ASP A 31 -3.15 32.24 2.40
N ASP A 32 -3.30 32.95 3.51
CA ASP A 32 -4.54 33.58 3.97
C ASP A 32 -5.05 34.55 2.90
N ALA A 33 -6.30 34.37 2.48
CA ALA A 33 -7.10 35.45 1.92
C ALA A 33 -8.54 35.29 2.43
N ASP A 34 -8.78 35.87 3.61
CA ASP A 34 -10.07 36.40 3.99
C ASP A 34 -10.56 37.33 2.87
N ASP A 35 -11.70 37.03 2.25
CA ASP A 35 -12.52 38.05 1.60
C ASP A 35 -13.97 37.91 2.06
N GLU A 36 -14.29 38.85 2.93
CA GLU A 36 -15.55 39.18 3.55
C GLU A 36 -16.65 39.43 2.50
N ILE A 37 -17.69 38.61 2.56
CA ILE A 37 -18.96 38.79 1.86
C ILE A 37 -19.59 40.12 2.29
N VAL A 38 -19.55 41.13 1.42
CA VAL A 38 -20.30 42.38 1.58
C VAL A 38 -21.40 42.45 0.52
N ASP A 39 -22.62 42.45 1.03
CA ASP A 39 -23.92 42.65 0.39
C ASP A 39 -24.07 44.09 -0.14
N VAL A 40 -24.46 44.24 -1.41
CA VAL A 40 -25.10 45.47 -1.93
C VAL A 40 -26.16 45.08 -2.97
N GLU A 41 -27.38 44.85 -2.49
CA GLU A 41 -28.58 45.14 -3.27
C GLU A 41 -28.65 46.65 -3.55
N GLY A 42 -28.80 47.00 -4.83
CA GLY A 42 -28.96 48.38 -5.28
C GLY A 42 -29.68 48.41 -6.62
N GLU A 43 -30.98 48.66 -6.58
CA GLU A 43 -31.80 49.03 -7.73
C GLU A 43 -31.35 50.38 -8.32
N ALA A 44 -31.23 50.47 -9.65
CA ALA A 44 -31.41 51.68 -10.45
C ALA A 44 -31.36 51.33 -11.96
N ASP A 45 -32.52 50.96 -12.48
CA ASP A 45 -33.22 51.54 -13.62
C ASP A 45 -32.46 52.25 -14.78
N GLU A 46 -32.98 52.00 -15.99
CA GLU A 46 -32.99 52.82 -17.22
C GLU A 46 -31.68 53.19 -17.95
N ASN A 47 -31.41 52.48 -19.06
CA ASN A 47 -31.09 53.18 -20.30
C ASN A 47 -31.61 52.40 -21.52
N ALA A 48 -32.70 52.92 -22.07
CA ALA A 48 -33.25 52.53 -23.36
C ALA A 48 -32.37 53.04 -24.50
N ILE A 49 -31.96 52.15 -25.40
CA ILE A 49 -31.63 52.51 -26.78
C ILE A 49 -32.46 51.58 -27.66
N THR A 50 -33.57 52.12 -28.15
CA THR A 50 -34.43 51.53 -29.16
C THR A 50 -33.79 51.60 -30.54
N GLU A 51 -33.82 50.45 -31.20
CA GLU A 51 -33.78 50.13 -32.63
C GLU A 51 -33.66 51.28 -33.63
N GLU A 52 -32.72 51.16 -34.58
CA GLU A 52 -33.00 51.38 -36.01
C GLU A 52 -32.16 50.43 -36.89
N GLY A 53 -32.88 49.58 -37.64
CA GLY A 53 -32.68 49.38 -39.07
C GLY A 53 -31.29 48.94 -39.56
N GLY A 54 -31.11 47.63 -39.64
CA GLY A 54 -30.06 47.01 -40.44
C GLY A 54 -30.19 45.50 -40.38
N GLU A 55 -31.11 44.94 -41.18
CA GLU A 55 -31.01 43.55 -41.64
C GLU A 55 -29.77 43.42 -42.55
N ASP A 56 -28.59 43.61 -41.98
CA ASP A 56 -27.44 42.87 -42.44
C ASP A 56 -27.46 41.61 -41.57
N ASP A 57 -28.14 40.58 -42.08
CA ASP A 57 -27.63 39.22 -41.95
C ASP A 57 -26.17 39.30 -42.44
N GLU A 58 -25.24 39.73 -41.58
CA GLU A 58 -23.82 39.52 -41.75
C GLU A 58 -23.73 38.04 -42.02
N ALA A 59 -23.56 37.71 -43.31
CA ALA A 59 -23.63 36.36 -43.79
C ALA A 59 -22.51 35.64 -43.06
N GLN A 60 -22.86 34.96 -41.95
CA GLN A 60 -21.93 34.17 -41.18
C GLN A 60 -21.19 33.34 -42.22
N PRO A 61 -19.87 33.52 -42.38
CA PRO A 61 -19.17 32.96 -43.51
C PRO A 61 -19.43 31.47 -43.50
N ARG A 62 -20.25 31.00 -44.44
CA ARG A 62 -20.69 29.61 -44.51
C ARG A 62 -19.59 28.79 -45.17
N ALA A 63 -19.59 27.48 -44.93
CA ALA A 63 -18.74 26.57 -45.68
C ALA A 63 -18.98 26.74 -47.18
N SER A 64 -17.88 26.73 -47.95
CA SER A 64 -17.96 26.72 -49.41
C SER A 64 -18.55 25.38 -49.89
N PRO A 65 -19.45 25.37 -50.89
CA PRO A 65 -19.98 24.13 -51.46
C PRO A 65 -18.91 23.29 -52.17
N ASP A 66 -17.77 23.90 -52.49
CA ASP A 66 -16.65 23.30 -53.20
C ASP A 66 -15.54 22.80 -52.28
N ALA A 67 -15.70 22.96 -50.96
CA ALA A 67 -14.78 22.45 -49.94
C ALA A 67 -15.38 21.22 -49.26
N ASP A 68 -14.51 20.26 -48.93
CA ASP A 68 -14.88 19.10 -48.13
C ASP A 68 -13.85 18.93 -47.02
N THR A 69 -14.31 18.99 -45.77
CA THR A 69 -13.45 18.90 -44.60
C THR A 69 -13.69 17.59 -43.85
N THR A 70 -12.62 17.06 -43.27
CA THR A 70 -12.66 15.86 -42.45
C THR A 70 -11.73 16.04 -41.25
N ILE A 71 -12.08 15.44 -40.12
CA ILE A 71 -11.27 15.52 -38.91
C ILE A 71 -10.90 14.12 -38.42
N LEU A 72 -9.66 14.00 -37.95
CA LEU A 72 -9.14 12.78 -37.33
C LEU A 72 -8.35 13.14 -36.07
N PHE A 73 -8.83 12.70 -34.91
CA PHE A 73 -8.06 12.80 -33.67
C PHE A 73 -6.95 11.75 -33.64
N THR A 74 -5.70 12.19 -33.50
CA THR A 74 -4.52 11.31 -33.48
C THR A 74 -4.06 10.99 -32.06
N ARG A 75 -4.25 11.93 -31.12
CA ARG A 75 -3.94 11.73 -29.71
C ARG A 75 -4.90 12.49 -28.80
N PRO A 76 -5.28 11.93 -27.64
CA PRO A 76 -5.38 10.50 -27.35
C PRO A 76 -6.77 9.97 -27.71
N VAL A 77 -6.79 8.71 -28.11
CA VAL A 77 -8.03 7.93 -28.28
C VAL A 77 -8.29 7.24 -26.95
N VAL A 78 -8.73 8.00 -25.94
CA VAL A 78 -9.42 7.38 -24.81
C VAL A 78 -10.83 7.13 -25.33
N SER A 79 -11.00 6.06 -26.11
CA SER A 79 -12.34 5.60 -26.45
C SER A 79 -12.95 5.04 -25.18
N GLY A 80 -13.56 5.93 -24.40
CA GLY A 80 -14.49 5.53 -23.36
C GLY A 80 -15.53 4.58 -23.93
N THR A 81 -15.96 3.65 -23.09
CA THR A 81 -16.97 2.61 -23.37
C THR A 81 -18.34 3.15 -23.81
N SER A 82 -18.47 4.47 -23.98
CA SER A 82 -19.67 5.30 -24.05
C SER A 82 -19.95 5.91 -25.42
N GLY A 83 -19.04 5.77 -26.41
CA GLY A 83 -19.23 6.29 -27.76
C GLY A 83 -19.07 7.81 -27.92
N ASN A 84 -18.82 8.54 -26.82
CA ASN A 84 -18.47 9.96 -26.84
C ASN A 84 -16.95 10.13 -26.85
N LEU A 85 -16.47 11.22 -27.45
CA LEU A 85 -15.05 11.57 -27.45
C LEU A 85 -14.64 12.09 -26.06
N GLU A 86 -13.73 11.37 -25.41
CA GLU A 86 -13.15 11.75 -24.12
C GLU A 86 -11.75 12.34 -24.33
N LEU A 87 -11.54 13.55 -23.81
CA LEU A 87 -10.26 14.25 -23.87
C LEU A 87 -9.64 14.29 -22.48
N PRO A 88 -8.36 13.96 -22.32
CA PRO A 88 -7.70 14.05 -21.03
C PRO A 88 -7.39 15.49 -20.66
N ALA A 89 -7.73 15.84 -19.43
CA ALA A 89 -7.36 17.10 -18.82
C ALA A 89 -5.84 17.15 -18.59
N GLY A 90 -5.21 18.30 -18.82
CA GLY A 90 -3.78 18.51 -18.59
C GLY A 90 -2.84 17.90 -19.65
N ASN A 91 -3.36 17.04 -20.53
CA ASN A 91 -2.55 16.34 -21.53
C ASN A 91 -2.73 16.94 -22.93
N LEU A 92 -1.72 16.75 -23.78
CA LEU A 92 -1.75 17.23 -25.16
C LEU A 92 -2.74 16.41 -26.00
N VAL A 93 -3.74 17.11 -26.56
CA VAL A 93 -4.67 16.60 -27.55
C VAL A 93 -4.20 17.05 -28.94
N GLU A 94 -4.17 16.11 -29.89
CA GLU A 94 -3.75 16.35 -31.27
C GLU A 94 -4.80 15.83 -32.24
N PHE A 95 -5.10 16.63 -33.26
CA PHE A 95 -5.98 16.24 -34.36
C PHE A 95 -5.47 16.76 -35.69
N LEU A 96 -5.92 16.10 -36.75
CA LEU A 96 -5.65 16.43 -38.14
C LEU A 96 -6.94 16.84 -38.81
N VAL A 97 -6.89 17.96 -39.52
CA VAL A 97 -7.98 18.43 -40.39
C VAL A 97 -7.56 18.19 -41.82
N GLY A 98 -8.27 17.30 -42.51
CA GLY A 98 -8.17 17.13 -43.96
C GLY A 98 -9.08 18.12 -44.66
N PHE A 99 -8.54 18.80 -45.67
CA PHE A 99 -9.26 19.72 -46.53
C PHE A 99 -9.10 19.24 -47.98
N THR A 100 -10.21 18.98 -48.66
CA THR A 100 -10.22 18.58 -50.08
C THR A 100 -10.89 19.65 -50.91
N ASN A 101 -10.15 20.20 -51.88
CA ASN A 101 -10.69 21.18 -52.82
C ASN A 101 -11.38 20.46 -54.00
N LYS A 102 -12.72 20.48 -54.02
CA LYS A 102 -13.54 19.95 -55.14
C LYS A 102 -13.81 21.00 -56.22
N GLY A 103 -13.57 22.28 -55.90
CA GLY A 103 -13.80 23.41 -56.77
C GLY A 103 -12.82 23.54 -57.94
N SER A 104 -12.99 24.63 -58.68
CA SER A 104 -12.16 25.00 -59.83
C SER A 104 -11.14 26.11 -59.54
N GLN A 105 -11.28 26.77 -58.39
CA GLN A 105 -10.36 27.83 -57.93
C GLN A 105 -9.44 27.30 -56.83
N ASP A 106 -8.29 27.93 -56.65
CA ASP A 106 -7.41 27.65 -55.51
C ASP A 106 -8.04 28.23 -54.23
N PHE A 107 -7.96 27.47 -53.15
CA PHE A 107 -8.27 27.95 -51.80
C PHE A 107 -6.99 28.22 -51.04
N VAL A 108 -7.01 29.21 -50.15
CA VAL A 108 -5.95 29.51 -49.19
C VAL A 108 -6.51 29.25 -47.80
N LEU A 109 -5.96 28.25 -47.12
CA LEU A 109 -6.28 27.95 -45.72
C LEU A 109 -5.53 28.97 -44.86
N GLU A 110 -6.26 29.87 -44.22
CA GLU A 110 -5.66 30.97 -43.46
C GLU A 110 -5.42 30.53 -42.03
N THR A 111 -6.48 30.33 -41.25
CA THR A 111 -6.41 30.07 -39.82
C THR A 111 -7.22 28.86 -39.40
N LEU A 112 -6.70 28.15 -38.41
CA LEU A 112 -7.41 27.10 -37.68
C LEU A 112 -7.45 27.49 -36.21
N GLU A 113 -8.64 27.49 -35.65
CA GLU A 113 -8.88 27.80 -34.25
C GLU A 113 -9.71 26.69 -33.60
N ALA A 114 -9.50 26.51 -32.30
CA ALA A 114 -10.31 25.63 -31.47
C ALA A 114 -10.82 26.41 -30.26
N SER A 115 -12.02 26.10 -29.80
CA SER A 115 -12.60 26.70 -28.62
C SER A 115 -13.47 25.71 -27.85
N PHE A 116 -13.50 25.86 -26.54
CA PHE A 116 -14.52 25.27 -25.68
C PHE A 116 -15.68 26.24 -25.49
N ARG A 117 -16.89 25.69 -25.63
CA ARG A 117 -18.16 26.40 -25.56
C ARG A 117 -19.14 25.69 -24.64
N TYR A 118 -20.19 26.38 -24.24
CA TYR A 118 -21.24 25.76 -23.44
C TYR A 118 -21.97 24.67 -24.26
N PRO A 119 -22.18 23.46 -23.70
CA PRO A 119 -22.76 22.35 -24.45
C PRO A 119 -24.24 22.57 -24.83
N MET A 120 -24.98 23.38 -24.07
CA MET A 120 -26.36 23.75 -24.37
C MET A 120 -26.47 24.92 -25.36
N ASP A 121 -25.43 25.75 -25.46
CA ASP A 121 -25.40 26.92 -26.34
C ASP A 121 -23.97 27.22 -26.79
N PHE A 122 -23.69 26.89 -28.05
CA PHE A 122 -22.39 27.09 -28.68
C PHE A 122 -22.10 28.56 -29.04
N SER A 123 -22.93 29.51 -28.64
CA SER A 123 -22.65 30.95 -28.80
C SER A 123 -21.73 31.49 -27.70
N PHE A 124 -21.72 30.83 -26.53
CA PHE A 124 -20.94 31.26 -25.36
C PHE A 124 -19.59 30.56 -25.29
N TYR A 125 -18.52 31.35 -25.36
CA TYR A 125 -17.14 30.89 -25.27
C TYR A 125 -16.71 30.73 -23.81
N ILE A 126 -16.09 29.60 -23.49
CA ILE A 126 -15.52 29.31 -22.17
C ILE A 126 -14.00 29.47 -22.22
N GLN A 127 -13.37 28.87 -23.23
CA GLN A 127 -11.93 28.97 -23.45
C GLN A 127 -11.62 28.98 -24.94
N ASN A 128 -10.84 29.97 -25.38
CA ASN A 128 -10.27 30.00 -26.72
C ASN A 128 -8.86 29.43 -26.69
N PHE A 129 -8.57 28.49 -27.59
CA PHE A 129 -7.21 28.00 -27.81
C PHE A 129 -6.48 28.87 -28.83
N SER A 130 -5.20 28.62 -29.01
CA SER A 130 -4.35 29.39 -29.91
C SER A 130 -4.82 29.30 -31.37
N THR A 131 -4.98 30.43 -32.05
CA THR A 131 -5.20 30.46 -33.49
C THR A 131 -3.89 30.18 -34.22
N ILE A 132 -3.87 29.18 -35.11
CA ILE A 132 -2.71 28.86 -35.94
C ILE A 132 -2.96 29.33 -37.36
N ALA A 133 -2.10 30.21 -37.87
CA ALA A 133 -2.09 30.60 -39.27
C ALA A 133 -1.21 29.64 -40.09
N TYR A 134 -1.78 29.00 -41.11
CA TYR A 134 -1.05 28.09 -42.00
C TYR A 134 -0.71 28.72 -43.36
N ASP A 135 -1.53 29.65 -43.85
CA ASP A 135 -1.40 30.31 -45.15
C ASP A 135 -1.13 29.32 -46.30
N ARG A 136 -1.85 28.19 -46.30
CA ARG A 136 -1.58 27.06 -47.20
C ARG A 136 -2.49 27.10 -48.42
N VAL A 137 -1.89 27.18 -49.60
CA VAL A 137 -2.63 27.14 -50.88
C VAL A 137 -2.95 25.69 -51.28
N VAL A 138 -4.23 25.41 -51.54
CA VAL A 138 -4.76 24.12 -52.00
C VAL A 138 -5.37 24.30 -53.38
N LYS A 139 -4.72 23.69 -54.37
CA LYS A 139 -5.15 23.72 -55.78
C LYS A 139 -6.43 22.89 -55.99
N PRO A 140 -7.18 23.12 -57.08
CA PRO A 140 -8.29 22.28 -57.51
C PRO A 140 -7.93 20.80 -57.52
N LYS A 141 -8.83 19.97 -56.99
CA LYS A 141 -8.70 18.51 -56.91
C LYS A 141 -7.49 18.02 -56.10
N HIS A 142 -6.92 18.89 -55.26
CA HIS A 142 -5.88 18.52 -54.31
C HIS A 142 -6.45 18.54 -52.89
N GLU A 143 -5.82 17.76 -52.04
CA GLU A 143 -6.07 17.73 -50.62
C GLU A 143 -4.88 18.31 -49.85
N ALA A 144 -5.16 18.85 -48.68
CA ALA A 144 -4.16 19.27 -47.70
C ALA A 144 -4.59 18.81 -46.32
N THR A 145 -3.61 18.53 -45.46
CA THR A 145 -3.86 18.15 -44.07
C THR A 145 -3.18 19.15 -43.16
N LEU A 146 -3.94 19.69 -42.22
CA LEU A 146 -3.48 20.61 -41.18
C LEU A 146 -3.41 19.86 -39.86
N ALA A 147 -2.32 20.04 -39.13
CA ALA A 147 -2.11 19.40 -37.83
C ALA A 147 -2.21 20.43 -36.72
N TYR A 148 -3.11 20.21 -35.77
CA TYR A 148 -3.37 21.12 -34.65
C TYR A 148 -3.30 20.37 -33.33
N SER A 149 -2.83 21.06 -32.30
CA SER A 149 -2.77 20.52 -30.95
C SER A 149 -3.06 21.57 -29.90
N PHE A 150 -3.67 21.13 -28.80
CA PHE A 150 -4.01 21.97 -27.66
C PHE A 150 -4.00 21.15 -26.37
N ILE A 151 -4.00 21.84 -25.22
CA ILE A 151 -4.01 21.23 -23.90
C ILE A 151 -5.27 21.71 -23.18
N PRO A 152 -6.25 20.83 -22.91
CA PRO A 152 -7.39 21.16 -22.06
C PRO A 152 -6.92 21.47 -20.63
N ALA A 153 -7.46 22.50 -20.00
CA ALA A 153 -7.11 22.81 -18.61
C ALA A 153 -7.68 21.74 -17.65
N GLU A 154 -6.91 21.38 -16.62
CA GLU A 154 -7.27 20.36 -15.62
C GLU A 154 -8.56 20.72 -14.86
N ALA A 155 -8.79 22.01 -14.60
CA ALA A 155 -10.00 22.51 -13.93
C ALA A 155 -11.32 22.17 -14.64
N PHE A 156 -11.26 21.70 -15.89
CA PHE A 156 -12.43 21.29 -16.67
C PHE A 156 -12.72 19.79 -16.57
N ALA A 157 -11.92 19.01 -15.86
CA ALA A 157 -12.16 17.59 -15.66
C ALA A 157 -13.54 17.29 -15.04
N GLY A 158 -14.16 16.19 -15.48
CA GLY A 158 -15.44 15.70 -14.98
C GLY A 158 -16.68 16.38 -15.56
N ARG A 159 -16.54 17.34 -16.48
CA ARG A 159 -17.68 18.04 -17.13
C ARG A 159 -17.66 17.88 -18.65
N PRO A 160 -18.84 17.85 -19.30
CA PRO A 160 -18.94 17.91 -20.76
C PRO A 160 -18.84 19.35 -21.26
N PHE A 161 -18.12 19.56 -22.35
CA PHE A 161 -17.98 20.86 -23.02
C PHE A 161 -18.28 20.72 -24.51
N GLY A 162 -18.77 21.78 -25.13
CA GLY A 162 -18.84 21.86 -26.59
C GLY A 162 -17.44 22.12 -27.15
N LEU A 163 -16.90 21.23 -27.97
CA LEU A 163 -15.67 21.48 -28.72
C LEU A 163 -16.05 22.00 -30.10
N ASN A 164 -15.62 23.23 -30.39
CA ASN A 164 -15.76 23.83 -31.70
C ASN A 164 -14.38 24.02 -32.33
N ILE A 165 -14.16 23.41 -33.48
CA ILE A 165 -12.96 23.56 -34.30
C ILE A 165 -13.38 24.22 -35.60
N ASN A 166 -12.76 25.35 -35.89
CA ASN A 166 -13.18 26.24 -36.95
C ASN A 166 -12.02 26.55 -37.89
N LEU A 167 -12.24 26.33 -39.18
CA LEU A 167 -11.27 26.57 -40.23
C LEU A 167 -11.71 27.78 -41.05
N SER A 168 -10.88 28.82 -41.08
CA SER A 168 -11.03 29.97 -41.97
C SER A 168 -10.18 29.79 -43.21
N TYR A 169 -10.81 29.94 -44.37
CA TYR A 169 -10.14 29.86 -45.66
C TYR A 169 -10.76 30.84 -46.64
N ARG A 170 -10.02 31.19 -47.68
CA ARG A 170 -10.48 32.11 -48.72
C ARG A 170 -10.21 31.57 -50.11
N ASP A 171 -11.03 31.99 -51.06
CA ASP A 171 -10.75 31.75 -52.47
C ASP A 171 -9.76 32.80 -53.03
N LEU A 172 -9.37 32.60 -54.29
CA LEU A 172 -8.59 33.57 -55.07
C LEU A 172 -9.35 34.88 -55.33
N ALA A 173 -10.69 34.86 -55.32
CA ALA A 173 -11.52 36.04 -55.48
C ALA A 173 -11.56 36.94 -54.22
N GLY A 174 -11.06 36.44 -53.09
CA GLY A 174 -11.02 37.16 -51.82
C GLY A 174 -12.25 36.95 -50.94
N ASN A 175 -13.14 36.00 -51.28
CA ASN A 175 -14.25 35.62 -50.43
C ASN A 175 -13.72 34.77 -49.27
N VAL A 176 -14.06 35.17 -48.04
CA VAL A 176 -13.70 34.45 -46.82
C VAL A 176 -14.83 33.49 -46.46
N PHE A 177 -14.48 32.25 -46.21
CA PHE A 177 -15.35 31.18 -45.77
C PHE A 177 -14.86 30.66 -44.42
N GLN A 178 -15.81 30.27 -43.59
CA GLN A 178 -15.53 29.76 -42.26
C GLN A 178 -16.36 28.50 -42.05
N GLU A 179 -15.70 27.45 -41.58
CA GLU A 179 -16.32 26.14 -41.48
C GLU A 179 -16.00 25.50 -40.14
N ALA A 180 -17.05 25.19 -39.39
CA ALA A 180 -16.96 24.43 -38.15
C ALA A 180 -16.76 22.94 -38.49
N VAL A 181 -15.50 22.54 -38.67
CA VAL A 181 -15.09 21.17 -39.01
C VAL A 181 -15.54 20.18 -37.94
N TYR A 182 -15.55 20.62 -36.67
CA TYR A 182 -16.05 19.83 -35.56
C TYR A 182 -16.87 20.71 -34.63
N ASN A 183 -18.08 20.26 -34.26
CA ASN A 183 -19.01 21.02 -33.43
C ASN A 183 -19.86 20.09 -32.57
N GLU A 184 -19.20 19.28 -31.74
CA GLU A 184 -19.85 18.28 -30.88
C GLU A 184 -19.41 18.44 -29.43
N THR A 185 -20.15 17.80 -28.52
CA THR A 185 -19.81 17.79 -27.09
C THR A 185 -18.79 16.71 -26.78
N VAL A 186 -17.74 17.07 -26.07
CA VAL A 186 -16.68 16.17 -25.60
C VAL A 186 -16.67 16.14 -24.08
N GLN A 187 -16.25 15.02 -23.50
CA GLN A 187 -16.10 14.88 -22.05
C GLN A 187 -14.63 15.03 -21.67
N ILE A 188 -14.35 15.89 -20.69
CA ILE A 188 -12.98 16.03 -20.17
C ILE A 188 -12.81 15.06 -19.01
N VAL A 189 -11.83 14.16 -19.12
CA VAL A 189 -11.51 13.16 -18.10
C VAL A 189 -10.16 13.46 -17.48
N GLU A 190 -10.03 13.32 -16.18
CA GLU A 190 -8.71 13.34 -15.54
C GLU A 190 -8.04 11.98 -15.77
N LEU A 191 -6.81 11.99 -16.27
CA LEU A 191 -5.98 10.79 -16.26
C LEU A 191 -5.38 10.65 -14.86
N GLU A 192 -5.67 9.54 -14.20
CA GLU A 192 -5.00 9.16 -12.95
C GLU A 192 -3.54 8.77 -13.25
N GLU A 193 -2.68 9.76 -13.51
CA GLU A 193 -1.24 9.55 -13.73
C GLU A 193 -0.47 9.37 -12.40
N GLY A 194 -1.19 9.29 -11.28
CA GLY A 194 -0.64 9.00 -9.96
C GLY A 194 -0.54 7.50 -9.67
N LEU A 195 0.51 7.11 -8.96
CA LEU A 195 0.51 5.84 -8.24
C LEU A 195 -0.71 5.85 -7.31
N ASP A 196 -1.69 4.99 -7.59
CA ASP A 196 -2.90 4.89 -6.77
C ASP A 196 -2.52 4.58 -5.32
N GLY A 197 -2.57 5.61 -4.49
CA GLY A 197 -2.19 5.55 -3.08
C GLY A 197 -3.05 4.58 -2.30
N GLU A 198 -4.31 4.37 -2.72
CA GLU A 198 -5.21 3.40 -2.11
C GLU A 198 -4.70 1.99 -2.35
N THR A 199 -4.48 1.61 -3.61
CA THR A 199 -3.95 0.27 -3.96
C THR A 199 -2.55 0.05 -3.42
N PHE A 200 -1.68 1.06 -3.46
CA PHE A 200 -0.35 0.98 -2.89
C PHE A 200 -0.38 0.74 -1.37
N PHE A 201 -1.18 1.52 -0.64
CA PHE A 201 -1.34 1.34 0.79
C PHE A 201 -1.94 -0.02 1.13
N LEU A 202 -2.93 -0.49 0.36
CA LEU A 202 -3.54 -1.80 0.52
C LEU A 202 -2.50 -2.92 0.42
N TYR A 203 -1.59 -2.86 -0.57
CA TYR A 203 -0.54 -3.86 -0.71
C TYR A 203 0.49 -3.82 0.44
N VAL A 204 0.88 -2.63 0.90
CA VAL A 204 1.78 -2.48 2.06
C VAL A 204 1.12 -3.02 3.33
N PHE A 205 -0.16 -2.71 3.55
CA PHE A 205 -0.94 -3.21 4.69
C PHE A 205 -1.10 -4.73 4.65
N MET A 206 -1.37 -5.30 3.48
CA MET A 206 -1.46 -6.75 3.29
C MET A 206 -0.13 -7.43 3.62
N ALA A 207 1.00 -6.89 3.15
CA ALA A 207 2.33 -7.41 3.48
C ALA A 207 2.61 -7.35 4.99
N ALA A 208 2.24 -6.26 5.67
CA ALA A 208 2.37 -6.12 7.11
C ALA A 208 1.52 -7.16 7.86
N CYS A 209 0.28 -7.40 7.42
CA CYS A 209 -0.59 -8.43 7.97
C CYS A 209 0.01 -9.84 7.85
N VAL A 210 0.61 -10.17 6.70
CA VAL A 210 1.30 -11.46 6.49
C VAL A 210 2.47 -11.63 7.46
N VAL A 211 3.30 -10.59 7.63
CA VAL A 211 4.41 -10.62 8.59
C VAL A 211 3.91 -10.77 10.02
N LEU A 212 2.85 -10.06 10.41
CA LEU A 212 2.23 -10.19 11.72
C LEU A 212 1.69 -11.60 11.97
N MET A 213 1.00 -12.20 11.00
CA MET A 213 0.53 -13.58 11.10
C MET A 213 1.67 -14.58 11.24
N LEU A 214 2.79 -14.38 10.53
CA LEU A 214 3.98 -15.22 10.70
C LEU A 214 4.59 -15.07 12.10
N VAL A 215 4.67 -13.85 12.64
CA VAL A 215 5.20 -13.60 14.00
C VAL A 215 4.28 -14.19 15.08
N VAL A 216 2.96 -14.02 14.95
CA VAL A 216 1.97 -14.61 15.87
C VAL A 216 1.99 -16.13 15.77
N GLY A 217 2.00 -16.70 14.56
CA GLY A 217 2.12 -18.14 14.34
C GLY A 217 3.41 -18.69 14.94
N GLN A 218 4.53 -18.00 14.75
CA GLN A 218 5.80 -18.33 15.37
C GLN A 218 5.69 -18.31 16.91
N GLN A 219 5.17 -17.22 17.50
CA GLN A 219 5.01 -17.09 18.95
C GLN A 219 4.10 -18.19 19.54
N PHE A 220 3.03 -18.55 18.83
CA PHE A 220 2.11 -19.61 19.23
C PHE A 220 2.79 -20.99 19.21
N LEU A 221 3.56 -21.30 18.16
CA LEU A 221 4.34 -22.54 18.06
C LEU A 221 5.43 -22.62 19.13
N TYR A 222 6.15 -21.53 19.40
CA TYR A 222 7.15 -21.48 20.48
C TYR A 222 6.51 -21.62 21.88
N SER A 223 5.31 -21.06 22.08
CA SER A 223 4.57 -21.17 23.34
C SER A 223 4.09 -22.61 23.60
N LEU A 224 3.62 -23.32 22.57
CA LEU A 224 3.17 -24.71 22.66
C LEU A 224 4.32 -25.72 22.76
N GLY A 225 5.49 -25.43 22.18
CA GLY A 225 6.68 -26.28 22.26
C GLY A 225 7.37 -26.25 23.63
N ARG A 226 7.08 -25.26 24.48
CA ARG A 226 7.65 -25.14 25.82
C ARG A 226 6.86 -26.01 26.79
N LYS A 227 7.01 -27.33 26.70
CA LYS A 227 6.70 -28.24 27.81
C LYS A 227 7.42 -27.68 29.03
N ARG A 228 6.67 -27.09 29.97
CA ARG A 228 7.15 -26.81 31.31
C ARG A 228 7.61 -28.17 31.84
N VAL A 229 8.92 -28.40 31.92
CA VAL A 229 9.45 -29.45 32.79
C VAL A 229 9.08 -28.99 34.18
N GLY A 230 7.89 -29.38 34.61
CA GLY A 230 7.39 -29.07 35.94
C GLY A 230 8.35 -29.69 36.93
N LYS A 231 9.05 -28.85 37.69
CA LYS A 231 9.50 -29.27 39.02
C LYS A 231 8.24 -29.75 39.72
N LYS A 232 8.11 -31.07 39.91
CA LYS A 232 7.03 -31.65 40.72
C LYS A 232 7.10 -30.93 42.07
N PRO A 233 6.04 -30.23 42.52
CA PRO A 233 6.04 -29.74 43.89
C PRO A 233 6.18 -30.96 44.79
N VAL A 234 7.16 -30.95 45.68
CA VAL A 234 7.29 -31.95 46.73
C VAL A 234 6.02 -31.80 47.57
N ILE A 235 5.13 -32.76 47.45
CA ILE A 235 3.91 -32.85 48.26
C ILE A 235 4.38 -33.37 49.62
N GLU A 236 4.36 -32.50 50.62
CA GLU A 236 4.66 -32.87 52.00
C GLU A 236 3.53 -33.74 52.55
N THR A 237 3.69 -35.06 52.41
CA THR A 237 2.94 -36.04 53.21
C THR A 237 3.42 -35.95 54.65
N GLY A 238 2.55 -35.51 55.56
CA GLY A 238 2.87 -35.25 56.97
C GLY A 238 3.41 -36.44 57.77
N THR A 239 4.25 -36.10 58.76
CA THR A 239 4.61 -36.75 60.04
C THR A 239 4.55 -38.29 60.16
N SER A 240 4.99 -39.02 59.14
CA SER A 240 5.14 -40.49 59.23
C SER A 240 6.58 -40.96 59.09
N ASN A 241 7.56 -40.07 59.31
CA ASN A 241 8.97 -40.46 59.38
C ASN A 241 9.37 -40.63 60.86
N PRO A 242 9.48 -41.86 61.39
CA PRO A 242 9.86 -42.09 62.79
C PRO A 242 11.30 -41.67 63.13
N ASN A 243 12.07 -41.24 62.13
CA ASN A 243 13.45 -40.78 62.27
C ASN A 243 13.60 -39.24 62.25
N ASP A 244 12.49 -38.50 62.25
CA ASP A 244 12.42 -37.04 62.22
C ASP A 244 11.67 -36.49 63.45
N VAL A 245 11.99 -37.06 64.61
CA VAL A 245 11.47 -36.60 65.90
C VAL A 245 12.64 -36.09 66.72
N ASP A 246 12.79 -34.77 66.80
CA ASP A 246 13.83 -34.14 67.62
C ASP A 246 13.51 -34.28 69.12
N TYR A 247 14.44 -34.87 69.87
CA TYR A 247 14.31 -35.09 71.32
C TYR A 247 14.99 -34.01 72.17
N ASP A 248 15.42 -32.90 71.56
CA ASP A 248 16.18 -31.82 72.22
C ASP A 248 15.38 -31.06 73.29
N TRP A 249 14.04 -31.16 73.26
CA TRP A 249 13.16 -30.56 74.26
C TRP A 249 12.94 -31.44 75.51
N LEU A 250 13.40 -32.70 75.51
CA LEU A 250 13.25 -33.58 76.66
C LEU A 250 14.39 -33.36 77.67
N PRO A 251 14.09 -33.29 78.98
CA PRO A 251 15.12 -33.34 80.01
C PRO A 251 16.03 -34.57 79.86
N LYS A 252 17.34 -34.37 80.03
CA LYS A 252 18.37 -35.42 79.84
C LYS A 252 18.10 -36.69 80.68
N GLU A 253 17.46 -36.54 81.83
CA GLU A 253 17.04 -37.65 82.69
C GLU A 253 16.04 -38.58 81.99
N THR A 254 15.07 -38.02 81.28
CA THR A 254 14.04 -38.77 80.54
C THR A 254 14.64 -39.51 79.35
N LEU A 255 15.57 -38.86 78.63
CA LEU A 255 16.31 -39.49 77.52
C LEU A 255 17.08 -40.74 77.98
N ASN A 256 17.76 -40.65 79.12
CA ASN A 256 18.50 -41.78 79.68
C ASN A 256 17.57 -42.93 80.10
N HIS A 257 16.37 -42.63 80.60
CA HIS A 257 15.36 -43.64 80.93
C HIS A 257 14.78 -44.32 79.68
N ILE A 258 14.53 -43.58 78.60
CA ILE A 258 14.05 -44.13 77.33
C ILE A 258 15.12 -45.06 76.74
N ASN A 259 16.37 -44.60 76.66
CA ASN A 259 17.47 -45.39 76.09
C ASN A 259 17.75 -46.66 76.91
N LYS A 260 17.68 -46.58 78.25
CA LYS A 260 17.81 -47.73 79.17
C LYS A 260 16.65 -48.73 79.05
N LYS A 261 15.42 -48.26 78.77
CA LYS A 261 14.27 -49.14 78.51
C LYS A 261 14.40 -49.86 77.16
N VAL A 262 14.77 -49.15 76.10
CA VAL A 262 15.01 -49.73 74.77
C VAL A 262 16.09 -50.82 74.85
N PHE A 263 17.17 -50.58 75.59
CA PHE A 263 18.23 -51.56 75.79
C PHE A 263 17.80 -52.77 76.63
N ARG A 264 16.91 -52.59 77.63
CA ARG A 264 16.34 -53.72 78.40
C ARG A 264 15.31 -54.53 77.59
N SER A 265 14.55 -53.90 76.70
CA SER A 265 13.61 -54.57 75.81
C SER A 265 14.31 -55.38 74.71
N ALA A 266 15.52 -55.00 74.29
CA ALA A 266 16.31 -55.76 73.32
C ALA A 266 17.05 -56.98 73.91
N VAL A 267 17.18 -57.08 75.24
CA VAL A 267 17.90 -58.17 75.93
C VAL A 267 16.95 -59.29 76.40
N HIS A 268 15.62 -59.08 76.35
CA HIS A 268 14.62 -60.11 76.63
C HIS A 268 13.99 -60.61 75.32
N GLY A 269 14.73 -61.46 74.61
CA GLY A 269 14.30 -62.04 73.32
C GLY A 269 15.20 -63.20 72.89
N GLN A 270 14.97 -64.37 73.52
CA GLN A 270 15.23 -65.74 73.08
C GLN A 270 16.59 -66.15 72.46
N GLU A 271 17.35 -66.91 73.25
CA GLU A 271 18.17 -68.02 72.75
C GLU A 271 17.26 -69.10 72.12
N THR A 272 17.45 -69.40 70.84
CA THR A 272 17.56 -70.77 70.29
C THR A 272 18.16 -70.68 68.89
N GLY A 273 19.09 -71.58 68.60
CA GLY A 273 20.17 -71.35 67.64
C GLY A 273 19.84 -71.49 66.16
N LYS A 274 20.60 -70.73 65.35
CA LYS A 274 21.27 -71.12 64.10
C LYS A 274 22.07 -69.91 63.59
N GLU A 275 23.33 -70.17 63.25
CA GLU A 275 24.36 -69.33 62.60
C GLU A 275 24.14 -67.81 62.49
N ILE A 276 25.03 -67.04 63.11
CA ILE A 276 25.11 -65.58 62.96
C ILE A 276 26.25 -65.26 61.97
N CYS A 277 25.91 -65.00 60.70
CA CYS A 277 26.83 -64.32 59.79
C CYS A 277 26.65 -62.80 59.92
N ARG A 278 27.74 -62.08 60.18
CA ARG A 278 27.75 -60.61 60.24
C ARG A 278 28.59 -60.07 59.09
N THR A 279 27.97 -59.31 58.20
CA THR A 279 28.67 -58.58 57.13
C THR A 279 29.00 -57.19 57.64
N VAL A 280 30.29 -56.84 57.75
CA VAL A 280 30.72 -55.49 58.09
C VAL A 280 31.33 -54.85 56.86
N THR A 281 30.72 -53.76 56.41
CA THR A 281 31.25 -52.97 55.28
C THR A 281 32.09 -51.84 55.86
N VAL A 282 33.42 -51.93 55.74
CA VAL A 282 34.32 -50.86 56.16
C VAL A 282 34.51 -49.91 54.97
N LYS A 283 34.03 -48.67 55.08
CA LYS A 283 34.26 -47.63 54.06
C LYS A 283 35.72 -47.16 54.10
N ASN A 284 36.55 -47.73 53.23
CA ASN A 284 37.84 -47.17 52.83
C ASN A 284 37.74 -46.76 51.33
N PRO A 285 38.54 -45.84 50.79
CA PRO A 285 38.31 -45.24 49.47
C PRO A 285 38.51 -46.20 48.27
N LEU A 286 38.87 -47.46 48.52
CA LEU A 286 38.98 -48.53 47.53
C LEU A 286 37.81 -49.53 47.54
N GLY A 287 36.77 -49.34 48.37
CA GLY A 287 35.50 -50.07 48.24
C GLY A 287 35.53 -51.58 48.54
N ILE A 288 36.49 -52.07 49.33
CA ILE A 288 36.61 -53.51 49.65
C ILE A 288 35.55 -53.92 50.70
N ARG A 289 34.81 -54.99 50.40
CA ARG A 289 33.78 -55.57 51.28
C ARG A 289 34.31 -56.86 51.91
N VAL A 290 34.37 -56.93 53.25
CA VAL A 290 34.85 -58.12 53.97
C VAL A 290 33.70 -58.74 54.74
N THR A 291 33.43 -60.01 54.49
CA THR A 291 32.38 -60.79 55.17
C THR A 291 33.04 -61.82 56.09
N TYR A 292 32.65 -61.87 57.35
CA TYR A 292 33.11 -62.91 58.28
C TYR A 292 31.92 -63.71 58.82
N CYS A 293 32.03 -65.03 58.78
CA CYS A 293 31.11 -65.95 59.44
C CYS A 293 31.92 -66.75 60.46
N LYS A 294 31.40 -66.87 61.69
CA LYS A 294 32.05 -67.63 62.76
C LYS A 294 31.23 -68.90 63.00
N GLY A 295 31.76 -70.04 62.56
CA GLY A 295 31.24 -71.37 62.88
C GLY A 295 31.61 -71.80 64.31
N ALA A 296 30.84 -72.75 64.86
CA ALA A 296 30.95 -73.19 66.25
C ALA A 296 32.14 -74.14 66.55
N GLU A 297 32.91 -74.56 65.56
CA GLU A 297 34.17 -75.30 65.75
C GLU A 297 35.23 -74.68 64.84
N GLY A 298 36.46 -74.51 65.35
CA GLY A 298 37.48 -73.66 64.75
C GLY A 298 37.95 -74.08 63.34
N GLN A 299 38.40 -73.07 62.57
CA GLN A 299 38.83 -73.06 61.14
C GLN A 299 37.63 -72.97 60.15
N GLU A 300 37.57 -72.08 59.15
CA GLU A 300 38.58 -71.53 58.23
C GLU A 300 38.08 -70.16 57.69
N ILE A 301 38.98 -69.20 57.44
CA ILE A 301 38.65 -67.86 56.91
C ILE A 301 38.77 -67.91 55.38
N GLN A 302 37.65 -67.88 54.65
CA GLN A 302 37.64 -67.75 53.19
C GLN A 302 37.45 -66.28 52.78
N PHE A 303 38.52 -65.67 52.26
CA PHE A 303 38.47 -64.33 51.67
C PHE A 303 37.98 -64.41 50.23
N LYS A 304 36.81 -63.85 49.93
CA LYS A 304 36.34 -63.70 48.55
C LYS A 304 36.40 -62.22 48.17
N TYR A 305 37.31 -61.89 47.25
CA TYR A 305 37.38 -60.57 46.64
C TYR A 305 36.30 -60.46 45.55
N GLN A 306 35.45 -59.43 45.61
CA GLN A 306 34.66 -58.91 44.49
C GLN A 306 34.95 -57.44 44.33
#